data_AF-A0A836RFM2-F1
#
_entry.id   AF-A0A836RFM2-F1
#
_cell.length_a   1.000
_cell.length_b   1.000
_cell.length_c   1.000
_cell.angle_alpha   90.00
_cell.angle_beta   90.00
_cell.angle_gamma   90.00
#
_symmetry.space_group_name_H-M   'P 1'
#
loop_
_entity.id
_entity.type
_entity.pdbx_description
1 polymer ?
#
loop_
_entity_poly.entity_id
_entity_poly.type
_entity_poly.pdbx_seq_one_letter_code
_entity_poly.pdbx_strand_id
1 'polypeptide(L)' 'MRNRRRITRRRFLRAAAQGTAAGTCAWIAPSIVPASALGRGGTIAPSNRITMGLIGCGGHGTGWNLDRMFQNPVQ' A
#
# COMPACT_ATOMS: atom_id res chain seq x y z
N MET A 1 7.88 32.40 -23.98
CA MET A 1 7.25 31.09 -23.72
C MET A 1 7.16 30.84 -22.21
N ARG A 2 5.95 30.71 -21.63
CA ARG A 2 5.76 30.53 -20.18
C ARG A 2 5.96 29.05 -19.81
N ASN A 3 7.10 28.72 -19.19
CA ASN A 3 7.38 27.36 -18.73
C ASN A 3 6.50 27.01 -17.52
N ARG A 4 5.32 26.43 -17.77
CA ARG A 4 4.41 25.99 -16.71
C ARG A 4 4.97 24.72 -16.08
N ARG A 5 5.57 24.85 -14.89
CA ARG A 5 6.02 23.71 -14.08
C ARG A 5 4.80 22.82 -13.76
N ARG A 6 4.63 21.74 -14.52
CA ARG A 6 3.56 20.76 -14.30
C ARG A 6 3.81 20.05 -12.97
N ILE A 7 2.84 20.15 -12.05
CA ILE A 7 2.82 19.32 -10.85
C ILE A 7 2.34 17.93 -11.28
N THR A 8 3.17 16.93 -11.05
CA THR A 8 2.85 15.52 -11.27
C THR A 8 2.96 14.79 -9.95
N ARG A 9 2.23 13.68 -9.79
CA ARG A 9 2.28 12.84 -8.58
C ARG A 9 3.73 12.51 -8.18
N ARG A 10 4.56 12.12 -9.13
CA ARG A 10 5.99 11.80 -8.88
C ARG A 10 6.76 12.99 -8.34
N ARG A 11 6.54 14.19 -8.87
CA ARG A 11 7.23 15.41 -8.43
C ARG A 11 6.76 15.85 -7.05
N PHE A 12 5.46 15.74 -6.77
CA PHE A 12 4.91 16.02 -5.46
C PHE A 12 5.46 15.06 -4.39
N LEU A 13 5.43 13.74 -4.64
CA LEU A 13 5.95 12.74 -3.71
C LEU A 13 7.44 12.90 -3.45
N ARG A 14 8.24 13.23 -4.48
CA ARG A 14 9.66 13.54 -4.31
C ARG A 14 9.89 14.77 -3.43
N ALA A 15 9.12 15.85 -3.65
CA ALA A 15 9.23 17.05 -2.84
C ALA A 15 8.80 16.80 -1.38
N ALA A 16 7.73 16.03 -1.16
CA ALA A 16 7.28 15.64 0.18
C ALA A 16 8.34 14.80 0.91
N ALA A 17 8.92 13.80 0.23
CA ALA A 17 9.98 12.98 0.80
C ALA A 17 11.27 13.77 1.12
N GLN A 18 11.57 14.82 0.33
CA GLN A 18 12.70 15.72 0.59
C GLN A 18 12.41 16.71 1.73
N GLY A 19 11.16 17.17 1.86
CA GLY A 19 10.74 18.10 2.92
C GLY A 19 10.67 17.46 4.31
N THR A 20 10.55 16.13 4.40
CA THR A 20 10.59 15.37 5.66
C THR A 20 12.00 15.15 6.23
N ALA A 21 13.00 15.91 5.78
CA ALA A 21 14.38 15.83 6.27
C ALA A 21 14.52 16.11 7.80
N ALA A 22 13.53 16.75 8.42
CA ALA A 22 13.47 16.95 9.87
C ALA A 22 12.87 15.76 10.66
N GLY A 23 12.33 14.73 9.98
CA GLY A 23 11.75 13.52 10.58
C GLY A 23 12.51 12.23 10.26
N THR A 24 13.79 12.34 9.88
CA THR A 24 14.63 11.25 9.34
C THR A 24 15.00 10.16 10.35
N CYS A 25 14.69 10.33 11.64
CA CYS A 25 14.89 9.26 12.62
C CYS A 25 14.08 7.99 12.28
N ALA A 26 12.95 8.11 11.57
CA ALA A 26 12.13 6.96 11.18
C ALA A 26 12.68 6.18 9.96
N TRP A 27 13.45 6.84 9.07
CA TRP A 27 13.99 6.21 7.86
C TRP A 27 15.41 5.64 8.05
N ILE A 28 16.11 6.10 9.08
CA ILE A 28 17.47 5.63 9.43
C ILE A 28 17.40 4.49 10.46
N ALA A 29 16.30 4.36 11.20
CA ALA A 29 16.09 3.25 12.12
C ALA A 29 15.86 1.94 11.35
N PRO A 30 16.50 0.82 11.75
CA PRO A 30 16.17 -0.48 11.20
C PRO A 30 14.69 -0.78 11.50
N SER A 31 13.93 -1.11 10.46
CA SER A 31 12.56 -1.57 10.63
C SER A 31 12.57 -2.94 11.31
N ILE A 32 12.19 -3.00 12.58
CA ILE A 32 11.98 -4.27 13.27
C ILE A 32 10.66 -4.84 12.79
N VAL A 33 10.74 -5.76 11.82
CA VAL A 33 9.57 -6.50 11.32
C VAL A 33 9.53 -7.89 11.96
N PRO A 34 8.35 -8.37 12.43
CA PRO A 34 8.24 -9.72 12.96
C PRO A 34 8.62 -10.77 11.93
N ALA A 35 9.26 -11.87 12.37
CA ALA A 35 9.60 -13.00 11.50
C ALA A 35 8.38 -13.57 10.77
N SER A 36 7.20 -13.51 11.40
CA SER A 36 5.92 -13.95 10.84
C SER A 36 5.45 -13.13 9.64
N ALA A 37 5.81 -11.84 9.56
CA ALA A 37 5.50 -10.98 8.43
C ALA A 37 6.29 -11.40 7.17
N LEU A 38 7.44 -12.06 7.35
CA LEU A 38 8.28 -12.59 6.28
C LEU A 38 8.01 -14.08 6.00
N GLY A 39 7.05 -14.71 6.69
CA GLY A 39 6.84 -16.17 6.56
C GLY A 39 7.97 -17.01 7.17
N ARG A 40 8.71 -16.49 8.14
CA ARG A 40 9.82 -17.19 8.83
C ARG A 40 9.34 -17.78 10.16
N GLY A 41 10.16 -18.62 10.79
CA GLY A 41 9.87 -19.21 12.11
C GLY A 41 8.72 -20.22 12.10
N GLY A 42 8.57 -20.99 11.02
CA GLY A 42 7.48 -21.97 10.85
C GLY A 42 6.12 -21.35 10.48
N THR A 43 6.06 -20.03 10.26
CA THR A 43 4.84 -19.37 9.80
C THR A 43 4.65 -19.50 8.28
N ILE A 44 3.40 -19.61 7.82
CA ILE A 44 3.08 -19.69 6.40
C ILE A 44 3.45 -18.36 5.71
N ALA A 45 4.08 -18.42 4.53
CA ALA A 45 4.36 -17.21 3.74
C ALA A 45 3.09 -16.38 3.51
N PRO A 46 3.13 -15.05 3.62
CA PRO A 46 1.95 -14.20 3.37
C PRO A 46 1.28 -14.47 2.02
N SER A 47 2.08 -14.71 0.97
CA SER A 47 1.60 -15.08 -0.37
C SER A 47 0.72 -16.32 -0.40
N ASN A 48 0.92 -17.24 0.55
CA ASN A 48 0.24 -18.53 0.60
C ASN A 48 -1.00 -18.48 1.52
N ARG A 49 -1.33 -17.31 2.08
CA ARG A 49 -2.51 -17.08 2.92
C ARG A 49 -3.54 -16.13 2.28
N ILE A 50 -3.22 -15.52 1.13
CA ILE A 50 -4.12 -14.60 0.44
C ILE A 50 -5.02 -15.43 -0.49
N THR A 51 -6.28 -15.58 -0.13
CA THR A 51 -7.29 -16.26 -0.97
C THR A 51 -7.83 -15.36 -2.08
N MET A 52 -7.87 -14.05 -1.83
CA MET A 52 -8.56 -13.09 -2.70
C MET A 52 -7.88 -11.72 -2.63
N GLY A 53 -7.74 -11.06 -3.79
CA GLY A 53 -7.21 -9.71 -3.89
C GLY A 53 -8.16 -8.82 -4.69
N LEU A 54 -8.44 -7.61 -4.18
CA LEU A 54 -9.29 -6.63 -4.85
C LEU A 54 -8.47 -5.41 -5.25
N ILE A 55 -8.53 -5.04 -6.54
CA ILE A 55 -7.88 -3.84 -7.08
C ILE A 55 -8.97 -2.86 -7.50
N GLY A 56 -8.94 -1.64 -6.95
CA GLY A 56 -9.96 -0.62 -7.23
C GLY A 56 -11.09 -0.57 -6.21
N CYS A 57 -10.77 -0.57 -4.91
CA CYS A 57 -11.72 -0.41 -3.81
C CYS A 57 -12.14 1.07 -3.57
N GLY A 58 -12.41 1.82 -4.64
CA GLY A 58 -12.99 3.16 -4.55
C GLY A 58 -14.50 3.10 -4.29
N GLY A 59 -15.24 4.20 -4.51
CA GLY A 59 -16.67 4.26 -4.19
C GLY A 59 -17.53 3.14 -4.80
N HIS A 60 -17.23 2.69 -6.02
CA HIS A 60 -17.94 1.54 -6.61
C HIS A 60 -17.47 0.19 -6.03
N GLY A 61 -16.19 0.10 -5.68
CA GLY A 61 -15.62 -1.08 -5.02
C GLY A 61 -16.24 -1.33 -3.65
N THR A 62 -16.23 -0.32 -2.77
CA THR A 62 -16.79 -0.43 -1.41
C THR A 62 -18.31 -0.33 -1.38
N GLY A 63 -18.93 0.46 -2.27
CA GLY A 63 -20.38 0.70 -2.25
C GLY A 63 -21.22 -0.32 -3.03
N TRP A 64 -20.60 -1.15 -3.87
CA TRP A 64 -21.34 -2.12 -4.69
C TRP A 64 -20.70 -3.50 -4.75
N ASN A 65 -19.39 -3.57 -5.01
CA ASN A 65 -18.73 -4.85 -5.32
C ASN A 65 -18.34 -5.65 -4.08
N LEU A 66 -17.83 -5.01 -3.02
CA LEU A 66 -17.21 -5.70 -1.88
C LEU A 66 -18.20 -6.63 -1.16
N ASP A 67 -19.36 -6.12 -0.76
CA ASP A 67 -20.35 -6.91 -0.03
C ASP A 67 -20.89 -8.08 -0.87
N ARG A 68 -21.13 -7.83 -2.16
CA ARG A 68 -21.67 -8.86 -3.08
C ARG A 68 -20.68 -9.96 -3.39
N MET A 69 -19.40 -9.61 -3.48
CA MET A 69 -18.32 -10.58 -3.66
C MET A 69 -18.36 -11.60 -2.52
N PHE A 70 -18.37 -11.15 -1.27
CA PHE A 70 -18.42 -12.06 -0.11
C PHE A 70 -19.77 -12.76 0.11
N GLN A 71 -20.86 -12.25 -0.48
CA GLN A 71 -22.17 -12.93 -0.46
C GLN A 71 -22.27 -14.07 -1.48
N ASN A 72 -21.35 -14.13 -2.46
CA ASN A 72 -21.34 -15.19 -3.45
C ASN A 72 -20.61 -16.44 -2.88
N PRO A 73 -21.31 -17.59 -2.73
CA PRO A 73 -20.73 -18.78 -2.11
C PRO A 73 -19.64 -19.47 -2.93
N VAL A 74 -19.40 -19.04 -4.18
CA VAL A 74 -18.38 -19.63 -5.08
C VAL A 74 -17.19 -18.70 -5.38
N GLN A 75 -16.96 -17.67 -4.57
CA GLN A 75 -15.68 -16.95 -4.63
C GLN A 75 -14.51 -17.83 -4.19
#